data_AF-A0A841QBV8-F1
#
_entry.id   AF-A0A841QBV8-F1
#
_cell.length_a   1.000
_cell.length_b   1.000
_cell.length_c   1.000
_cell.angle_alpha   90.00
_cell.angle_beta   90.00
_cell.angle_gamma   90.00
#
_symmetry.space_group_name_H-M   'P 1'
#
loop_
_entity.id
_entity.type
_entity.pdbx_description
1 polymer ?
#
loop_
_entity_poly.entity_id
_entity_poly.type
_entity_poly.pdbx_seq_one_letter_code
_entity_poly.pdbx_strand_id
1 'polypeptide(L)'
;MCVVGKLAVCLTVAGGFLAGTNMVCAQGMVRQPAGHASHASAGTQTATQPGTPPAGVDDRALDPAFAGVTGATPPSSSVNGSPPVLGEDAARQEAWALTLAFRREVPVAVSVSSADKAAWVALARQQLEQAGYVLDRPQVLVVVDRNPKVQRLCLILAIPGSADWQVIGSAKVSTGTTGRQYYYITPTGVFPNSATRLGYRALGTKNENGIMGNGTTGMRVWDFGWQWAEKGWLPNRDKVQIRLEMHATDPVYLEQRLGHTASEGCIRIPSSLNVFIDRHGLLDTEYEQRATVDRRFAALLRKDRVASPIAGLLVVVVDTAGQVIPPAAAAFKNEVTPHRQKPSVG
;
A
#
# COMPACT_ATOMS: atom_id res chain seq x y z
N MET A 1 -34.27 -57.89 -9.80
CA MET A 1 -33.16 -58.16 -8.85
C MET A 1 -32.96 -56.88 -8.04
N CYS A 2 -33.69 -56.64 -6.94
CA CYS A 2 -33.46 -57.11 -5.55
C CYS A 2 -32.00 -56.83 -5.11
N VAL A 3 -31.67 -56.09 -4.04
CA VAL A 3 -32.35 -55.90 -2.74
C VAL A 3 -31.95 -54.54 -2.12
N VAL A 4 -32.91 -53.98 -1.38
CA VAL A 4 -32.89 -52.80 -0.50
C VAL A 4 -32.45 -53.20 0.92
N GLY A 5 -31.72 -52.34 1.64
CA GLY A 5 -31.49 -52.46 3.08
C GLY A 5 -31.89 -51.20 3.85
N LYS A 6 -33.07 -51.24 4.49
CA LYS A 6 -33.57 -50.32 5.52
C LYS A 6 -33.59 -51.05 6.86
N LEU A 7 -33.27 -50.36 7.96
CA LEU A 7 -33.83 -50.44 9.34
C LEU A 7 -33.01 -49.43 10.18
N ALA A 8 -33.45 -48.36 10.83
CA ALA A 8 -34.70 -47.88 11.43
C ALA A 8 -35.08 -48.55 12.78
N VAL A 9 -35.01 -47.74 13.86
CA VAL A 9 -36.11 -47.36 14.79
C VAL A 9 -35.82 -47.46 16.31
N CYS A 10 -36.09 -46.32 16.99
CA CYS A 10 -36.54 -46.03 18.38
C CYS A 10 -35.69 -46.43 19.61
N LEU A 11 -35.76 -45.74 20.77
CA LEU A 11 -36.87 -44.99 21.37
C LEU A 11 -36.40 -43.89 22.36
N THR A 12 -37.23 -42.86 22.45
CA THR A 12 -37.35 -41.71 23.38
C THR A 12 -37.38 -42.00 24.89
N VAL A 13 -36.94 -41.04 25.73
CA VAL A 13 -37.66 -40.59 26.96
C VAL A 13 -37.40 -39.09 27.19
N ALA A 14 -38.44 -38.39 27.67
CA ALA A 14 -38.59 -36.96 27.91
C ALA A 14 -38.39 -36.54 29.39
N GLY A 15 -38.37 -35.22 29.63
CA GLY A 15 -38.49 -34.54 30.94
C GLY A 15 -37.27 -33.67 31.26
N GLY A 16 -37.32 -32.41 31.68
CA GLY A 16 -38.39 -31.57 32.20
C GLY A 16 -37.89 -30.85 33.48
N PHE A 17 -37.75 -29.52 33.43
CA PHE A 17 -37.78 -28.53 34.54
C PHE A 17 -36.77 -28.60 35.72
N LEU A 18 -35.98 -27.53 35.93
CA LEU A 18 -36.13 -26.55 37.04
C LEU A 18 -34.96 -25.55 37.12
N ALA A 19 -35.30 -24.34 37.56
CA ALA A 19 -34.43 -23.20 37.83
C ALA A 19 -33.60 -23.36 39.12
N GLY A 20 -32.54 -22.55 39.26
CA GLY A 20 -31.87 -22.39 40.55
C GLY A 20 -30.52 -21.68 40.48
N THR A 21 -30.51 -20.43 40.91
CA THR A 21 -29.38 -19.58 41.33
C THR A 21 -28.27 -20.30 42.09
N ASN A 22 -26.99 -19.91 41.87
CA ASN A 22 -26.18 -19.31 42.93
C ASN A 22 -24.81 -18.80 42.46
N MET A 23 -24.53 -17.58 42.92
CA MET A 23 -23.27 -16.85 42.91
C MET A 23 -22.45 -17.30 44.13
N VAL A 24 -21.20 -17.72 43.95
CA VAL A 24 -20.17 -17.69 45.02
C VAL A 24 -18.79 -17.44 44.39
N CYS A 25 -18.15 -16.37 44.89
CA CYS A 25 -16.75 -16.03 44.69
C CYS A 25 -15.83 -17.05 45.37
N ALA A 26 -14.71 -17.41 44.73
CA ALA A 26 -13.55 -17.94 45.44
C ALA A 26 -12.26 -17.42 44.80
N GLN A 27 -11.57 -16.57 45.56
CA GLN A 27 -10.18 -16.18 45.35
C GLN A 27 -9.29 -17.40 45.66
N GLY A 28 -8.36 -17.71 44.75
CA GLY A 28 -7.37 -18.78 44.93
C GLY A 28 -5.97 -18.24 44.64
N MET A 29 -5.16 -18.20 45.69
CA MET A 29 -3.77 -17.73 45.73
C MET A 29 -2.87 -18.45 44.71
N VAL A 30 -2.01 -17.67 44.04
CA VAL A 30 -0.89 -18.15 43.23
C VAL A 30 0.30 -18.43 44.14
N ARG A 31 0.78 -19.68 44.15
CA ARG A 31 2.11 -20.08 44.65
C ARG A 31 3.06 -20.27 43.46
N GLN A 32 4.21 -19.62 43.51
CA GLN A 32 5.39 -19.95 42.70
C GLN A 32 6.00 -21.29 43.12
N PRO A 33 6.82 -21.89 42.24
CA PRO A 33 8.09 -22.40 42.70
C PRO A 33 9.28 -21.93 41.84
N ALA A 34 10.42 -21.83 42.52
CA ALA A 34 11.72 -21.45 42.00
C ALA A 34 12.50 -22.65 41.43
N GLY A 35 13.24 -22.37 40.35
CA GLY A 35 14.64 -22.75 40.11
C GLY A 35 15.00 -24.22 39.95
N HIS A 36 15.59 -24.57 38.80
CA HIS A 36 16.73 -25.50 38.69
C HIS A 36 17.58 -25.12 37.46
N ALA A 37 18.90 -25.04 37.68
CA ALA A 37 19.93 -24.89 36.66
C ALA A 37 20.66 -26.23 36.48
N SER A 38 21.07 -26.55 35.25
CA SER A 38 22.16 -27.50 34.97
C SER A 38 22.69 -27.31 33.53
N HIS A 39 23.99 -27.59 33.39
CA HIS A 39 24.89 -27.22 32.31
C HIS A 39 24.82 -28.09 31.03
N ALA A 40 25.01 -27.40 29.90
CA ALA A 40 25.77 -27.69 28.67
C ALA A 40 26.06 -29.13 28.16
N SER A 41 25.74 -29.36 26.88
CA SER A 41 26.71 -29.84 25.87
C SER A 41 26.30 -29.50 24.44
N ALA A 42 27.32 -29.23 23.64
CA ALA A 42 27.30 -28.53 22.36
C ALA A 42 26.95 -29.43 21.15
N GLY A 43 26.31 -28.81 20.16
CA GLY A 43 26.09 -29.35 18.81
C GLY A 43 25.94 -28.19 17.83
N THR A 44 27.01 -27.90 17.10
CA THR A 44 27.23 -26.77 16.19
C THR A 44 26.31 -26.79 14.97
N GLN A 45 25.46 -25.77 14.77
CA GLN A 45 25.00 -25.32 13.45
C GLN A 45 24.83 -23.79 13.41
N THR A 46 25.58 -23.16 12.51
CA THR A 46 25.70 -21.72 12.26
C THR A 46 24.41 -21.14 11.66
N ALA A 47 23.74 -20.28 12.42
CA ALA A 47 22.74 -19.34 11.93
C ALA A 47 23.28 -17.90 12.09
N THR A 48 23.50 -17.21 10.98
CA THR A 48 23.87 -15.79 10.94
C THR A 48 22.68 -14.93 11.35
N GLN A 49 22.72 -14.41 12.57
CA GLN A 49 21.90 -13.30 13.08
C GLN A 49 22.52 -11.96 12.64
N PRO A 50 21.72 -10.90 12.39
CA PRO A 50 22.22 -9.54 12.27
C PRO A 50 22.74 -9.06 13.63
N GLY A 51 23.99 -8.59 13.66
CA GLY A 51 24.69 -8.23 14.90
C GLY A 51 24.03 -7.09 15.68
N THR A 52 24.02 -7.26 17.00
CA THR A 52 23.85 -6.17 17.98
C THR A 52 24.97 -5.15 17.77
N PRO A 53 24.70 -3.83 17.70
CA PRO A 53 25.77 -2.84 17.60
C PRO A 53 26.52 -2.75 18.94
N PRO A 54 27.84 -2.53 18.94
CA PRO A 54 28.57 -2.22 20.16
C PRO A 54 28.10 -0.87 20.71
N ALA A 55 28.07 -0.76 22.04
CA ALA A 55 27.74 0.48 22.72
C ALA A 55 28.80 1.57 22.39
N GLY A 56 28.33 2.74 21.92
CA GLY A 56 29.14 3.94 21.80
C GLY A 56 29.63 4.29 20.40
N VAL A 57 28.76 4.29 19.38
CA VAL A 57 29.08 4.89 18.08
C VAL A 57 28.46 6.28 18.02
N ASP A 58 29.32 7.30 17.92
CA ASP A 58 28.96 8.70 17.72
C ASP A 58 28.38 8.87 16.30
N ASP A 59 27.13 9.33 16.21
CA ASP A 59 26.38 9.55 14.95
C ASP A 59 27.01 10.60 14.02
N ARG A 60 28.14 11.21 14.42
CA ARG A 60 28.87 12.22 13.64
C ARG A 60 29.99 11.69 12.75
N ALA A 61 30.28 10.38 12.74
CA ALA A 61 31.30 9.80 11.88
C ALA A 61 30.69 8.88 10.81
N LEU A 62 29.98 9.47 9.84
CA LEU A 62 29.80 8.85 8.53
C LEU A 62 30.89 9.40 7.60
N ASP A 63 31.66 8.47 7.03
CA ASP A 63 32.77 8.70 6.09
C ASP A 63 32.51 9.83 5.08
N PRO A 64 33.49 10.72 4.79
CA PRO A 64 33.34 11.79 3.80
C PRO A 64 33.41 11.30 2.33
N ALA A 65 33.39 10.00 2.07
CA ALA A 65 33.68 9.43 0.75
C ALA A 65 32.56 9.56 -0.32
N PHE A 66 31.42 10.19 -0.01
CA PHE A 66 30.38 10.47 -1.02
C PHE A 66 29.85 11.92 -0.97
N ALA A 67 30.66 12.85 -0.47
CA ALA A 67 30.44 14.28 -0.67
C ALA A 67 30.85 14.65 -2.11
N GLY A 68 29.96 14.42 -3.08
CA GLY A 68 30.19 14.90 -4.45
C GLY A 68 29.43 14.20 -5.56
N VAL A 69 28.09 14.25 -5.56
CA VAL A 69 27.31 14.26 -6.82
C VAL A 69 26.14 15.21 -6.65
N THR A 70 26.44 16.51 -6.76
CA THR A 70 25.44 17.52 -7.07
C THR A 70 25.14 17.46 -8.57
N GLY A 71 23.87 17.33 -8.95
CA GLY A 71 23.39 17.67 -10.29
C GLY A 71 23.87 16.74 -11.41
N ALA A 72 23.36 15.51 -11.45
CA ALA A 72 23.31 14.75 -12.70
C ALA A 72 21.90 14.87 -13.27
N THR A 73 21.74 15.69 -14.31
CA THR A 73 20.60 15.64 -15.23
C THR A 73 20.42 14.17 -15.64
N PRO A 74 19.21 13.59 -15.53
CA PRO A 74 19.02 12.19 -15.90
C PRO A 74 19.38 12.02 -17.38
N PRO A 75 20.25 11.06 -17.74
CA PRO A 75 20.54 10.81 -19.14
C PRO A 75 19.27 10.28 -19.82
N SER A 76 18.77 11.04 -20.80
CA SER A 76 17.73 10.61 -21.74
C SER A 76 18.24 9.41 -22.54
N SER A 77 18.02 8.22 -22.00
CA SER A 77 18.28 6.97 -22.69
C SER A 77 17.04 6.60 -23.48
N SER A 78 16.97 7.03 -24.73
CA SER A 78 15.98 6.59 -25.72
C SER A 78 16.24 5.13 -26.09
N VAL A 79 15.76 4.21 -25.26
CA VAL A 79 15.62 2.80 -25.63
C VAL A 79 14.31 2.67 -26.39
N ASN A 80 14.41 2.24 -27.65
CA ASN A 80 13.27 1.92 -28.51
C ASN A 80 12.30 0.96 -27.80
N GLY A 81 11.07 1.43 -27.58
CA GLY A 81 9.97 0.62 -27.04
C GLY A 81 9.02 1.33 -26.08
N SER A 82 8.83 2.66 -26.15
CA SER A 82 7.74 3.31 -25.39
C SER A 82 6.42 2.57 -25.63
N PRO A 83 5.58 2.34 -24.60
CA PRO A 83 4.33 1.64 -24.79
C PRO A 83 3.49 2.45 -25.79
N PRO A 84 2.60 1.80 -26.56
CA PRO A 84 1.73 2.52 -27.47
C PRO A 84 0.97 3.60 -26.69
N VAL A 85 1.09 4.85 -27.13
CA VAL A 85 0.30 5.94 -26.57
C VAL A 85 -1.13 5.74 -27.03
N LEU A 86 -1.96 5.21 -26.15
CA LEU A 86 -3.39 5.07 -26.42
C LEU A 86 -4.06 6.44 -26.46
N GLY A 87 -4.98 6.60 -27.41
CA GLY A 87 -5.95 7.69 -27.37
C GLY A 87 -6.85 7.58 -26.14
N GLU A 88 -7.49 8.69 -25.75
CA GLU A 88 -8.28 8.78 -24.53
C GLU A 88 -9.39 7.71 -24.45
N ASP A 89 -10.16 7.51 -25.53
CA ASP A 89 -11.25 6.52 -25.55
C ASP A 89 -10.73 5.09 -25.33
N ALA A 90 -9.62 4.74 -25.98
CA ALA A 90 -8.99 3.42 -25.82
C ALA A 90 -8.44 3.24 -24.39
N ALA A 91 -7.85 4.29 -23.82
CA ALA A 91 -7.37 4.27 -22.43
C ALA A 91 -8.53 4.08 -21.43
N ARG A 92 -9.67 4.73 -21.67
CA ARG A 92 -10.89 4.56 -20.84
C ARG A 92 -11.47 3.15 -20.96
N GLN A 93 -11.51 2.58 -22.16
CA GLN A 93 -11.93 1.19 -22.38
C GLN A 93 -11.04 0.21 -21.63
N GLU A 94 -9.72 0.40 -21.69
CA GLU A 94 -8.77 -0.41 -20.95
C GLU A 94 -8.93 -0.25 -19.43
N ALA A 95 -9.12 0.98 -18.92
CA ALA A 95 -9.38 1.21 -17.50
C ALA A 95 -10.72 0.60 -17.03
N TRP A 96 -11.74 0.55 -17.90
CA TRP A 96 -12.96 -0.18 -17.64
C TRP A 96 -12.71 -1.69 -17.54
N ALA A 97 -11.94 -2.27 -18.46
CA ALA A 97 -11.55 -3.68 -18.39
C ALA A 97 -10.77 -4.00 -17.10
N LEU A 98 -9.81 -3.15 -16.73
CA LEU A 98 -9.09 -3.25 -15.46
C LEU A 98 -10.02 -3.12 -14.26
N THR A 99 -11.05 -2.27 -14.31
CA THR A 99 -12.04 -2.13 -13.23
C THR A 99 -12.82 -3.43 -13.02
N LEU A 100 -13.21 -4.11 -14.11
CA LEU A 100 -13.88 -5.40 -14.04
C LEU A 100 -12.94 -6.50 -13.53
N ALA A 101 -11.69 -6.52 -14.00
CA ALA A 101 -10.66 -7.44 -13.53
C ALA A 101 -10.36 -7.24 -12.04
N PHE A 102 -10.20 -6.00 -11.59
CA PHE A 102 -9.91 -5.63 -10.20
C PHE A 102 -10.97 -6.20 -9.24
N ARG A 103 -12.26 -6.04 -9.58
CA ARG A 103 -13.37 -6.58 -8.78
C ARG A 103 -13.34 -8.09 -8.63
N ARG A 104 -12.81 -8.81 -9.63
CA ARG A 104 -12.70 -10.27 -9.63
C ARG A 104 -11.43 -10.77 -8.94
N GLU A 105 -10.32 -10.08 -9.14
CA GLU A 105 -8.98 -10.52 -8.75
C GLU A 105 -8.54 -9.99 -7.39
N VAL A 106 -9.17 -8.92 -6.89
CA VAL A 106 -8.87 -8.30 -5.58
C VAL A 106 -10.09 -8.42 -4.66
N PRO A 107 -10.32 -9.58 -4.00
CA PRO A 107 -11.51 -9.81 -3.17
C PRO A 107 -11.60 -8.90 -1.94
N VAL A 108 -10.48 -8.30 -1.52
CA VAL A 108 -10.40 -7.34 -0.41
C VAL A 108 -10.59 -5.88 -0.87
N ALA A 109 -11.06 -5.69 -2.10
CA ALA A 109 -11.39 -4.39 -2.66
C ALA A 109 -12.39 -3.65 -1.76
N VAL A 110 -12.18 -2.34 -1.63
CA VAL A 110 -13.10 -1.44 -0.93
C VAL A 110 -13.79 -0.52 -1.92
N SER A 111 -15.07 -0.26 -1.71
CA SER A 111 -15.83 0.68 -2.52
C SER A 111 -15.33 2.11 -2.29
N VAL A 112 -15.45 2.93 -3.33
CA VAL A 112 -15.14 4.37 -3.30
C VAL A 112 -16.39 5.09 -3.78
N SER A 113 -16.95 5.97 -2.94
CA SER A 113 -18.11 6.78 -3.32
C SER A 113 -17.75 7.75 -4.45
N SER A 114 -18.73 8.27 -5.20
CA SER A 114 -18.44 9.23 -6.28
C SER A 114 -17.74 10.50 -5.77
N ALA A 115 -18.13 11.00 -4.60
CA ALA A 115 -17.48 12.15 -3.97
C ALA A 115 -16.02 11.83 -3.60
N ASP A 116 -15.77 10.66 -3.02
CA ASP A 116 -14.41 10.23 -2.68
C ASP A 116 -13.55 10.04 -3.93
N LYS A 117 -14.11 9.56 -5.05
CA LYS A 117 -13.36 9.42 -6.31
C LYS A 117 -12.82 10.77 -6.79
N ALA A 118 -13.66 11.81 -6.76
CA ALA A 118 -13.24 13.16 -7.13
C ALA A 118 -12.14 13.69 -6.19
N ALA A 119 -12.26 13.43 -4.88
CA ALA A 119 -11.25 13.81 -3.91
C ALA A 119 -9.90 13.11 -4.16
N TRP A 120 -9.91 11.80 -4.44
CA TRP A 120 -8.70 11.04 -4.79
C TRP A 120 -8.00 11.57 -6.05
N VAL A 121 -8.78 11.92 -7.08
CA VAL A 121 -8.26 12.55 -8.29
C VAL A 121 -7.62 13.91 -7.97
N ALA A 122 -8.30 14.75 -7.19
CA ALA A 122 -7.77 16.06 -6.80
C ALA A 122 -6.45 15.95 -6.02
N LEU A 123 -6.37 15.03 -5.05
CA LEU A 123 -5.16 14.77 -4.27
C LEU A 123 -3.99 14.31 -5.16
N ALA A 124 -4.25 13.39 -6.09
CA ALA A 124 -3.23 12.89 -7.02
C ALA A 124 -2.70 14.01 -7.92
N ARG A 125 -3.60 14.82 -8.48
CA ARG A 125 -3.24 15.96 -9.35
C ARG A 125 -2.41 16.99 -8.60
N GLN A 126 -2.84 17.37 -7.40
CA GLN A 126 -2.11 18.32 -6.56
C GLN A 126 -0.69 17.81 -6.24
N GLN A 127 -0.55 16.52 -5.91
CA GLN A 127 0.75 15.96 -5.58
C GLN A 127 1.69 15.89 -6.80
N LEU A 128 1.14 15.61 -8.00
CA LEU A 128 1.89 15.66 -9.25
C LEU A 128 2.31 17.09 -9.61
N GLU A 129 1.42 18.08 -9.46
CA GLU A 129 1.71 19.49 -9.69
C GLU A 129 2.81 19.99 -8.75
N GLN A 130 2.71 19.68 -7.44
CA GLN A 130 3.75 20.00 -6.46
C GLN A 130 5.10 19.37 -6.78
N ALA A 131 5.11 18.19 -7.38
CA ALA A 131 6.33 17.52 -7.83
C ALA A 131 6.84 18.03 -9.19
N GLY A 132 6.10 18.93 -9.86
CA GLY A 132 6.43 19.36 -11.23
C GLY A 132 6.35 18.23 -12.25
N TYR A 133 5.59 17.16 -11.97
CA TYR A 133 5.46 16.01 -12.86
C TYR A 133 4.40 16.26 -13.92
N VAL A 134 4.80 16.26 -15.19
CA VAL A 134 3.89 16.42 -16.33
C VAL A 134 3.55 15.05 -16.91
N LEU A 135 2.26 14.75 -17.00
CA LEU A 135 1.78 13.57 -17.71
C LEU A 135 1.79 13.84 -19.21
N ASP A 136 2.42 12.95 -19.96
CA ASP A 136 2.56 12.99 -21.42
C ASP A 136 1.64 11.99 -22.15
N ARG A 137 1.10 11.02 -21.42
CA ARG A 137 0.14 10.03 -21.93
C ARG A 137 -0.85 9.55 -20.87
N PRO A 138 -1.99 8.96 -21.29
CA PRO A 138 -2.85 8.22 -20.38
C PRO A 138 -2.10 7.08 -19.70
N GLN A 139 -2.17 7.01 -18.38
CA GLN A 139 -1.49 5.97 -17.59
C GLN A 139 -2.13 5.78 -16.22
N VAL A 140 -1.95 4.60 -15.63
CA VAL A 140 -2.37 4.30 -14.27
C VAL A 140 -1.38 4.87 -13.25
N LEU A 141 -1.92 5.55 -12.25
CA LEU A 141 -1.24 5.97 -11.05
C LEU A 141 -1.66 5.08 -9.88
N VAL A 142 -0.70 4.75 -9.02
CA VAL A 142 -0.97 4.15 -7.72
C VAL A 142 -0.95 5.27 -6.69
N VAL A 143 -2.11 5.65 -6.15
CA VAL A 143 -2.21 6.76 -5.20
C VAL A 143 -2.45 6.21 -3.80
N VAL A 144 -1.64 6.61 -2.83
CA VAL A 144 -1.65 6.12 -1.45
C VAL A 144 -1.87 7.29 -0.50
N ASP A 145 -2.86 7.19 0.36
CA ASP A 145 -3.05 8.16 1.46
C ASP A 145 -2.51 7.57 2.76
N ARG A 146 -1.40 8.14 3.22
CA ARG A 146 -0.69 7.73 4.44
C ARG A 146 -1.33 8.28 5.72
N ASN A 147 -2.41 9.06 5.63
CA ASN A 147 -3.10 9.57 6.81
C ASN A 147 -3.54 8.39 7.70
N PRO A 148 -3.23 8.37 9.01
CA PRO A 148 -3.63 7.29 9.92
C PRO A 148 -5.14 7.02 9.97
N LYS A 149 -5.98 8.02 9.64
CA LYS A 149 -7.45 7.88 9.56
C LYS A 149 -7.93 7.29 8.23
N VAL A 150 -7.08 7.24 7.20
CA VAL A 150 -7.45 6.81 5.85
C VAL A 150 -6.79 5.47 5.51
N GLN A 151 -5.46 5.41 5.42
CA GLN A 151 -4.69 4.19 5.14
C GLN A 151 -5.25 3.37 3.96
N ARG A 152 -5.40 4.04 2.81
CA ARG A 152 -5.96 3.44 1.58
C ARG A 152 -5.09 3.74 0.38
N LEU A 153 -5.26 2.90 -0.63
CA LEU A 153 -4.70 3.07 -1.97
C LEU A 153 -5.84 3.10 -2.98
N CYS A 154 -5.69 3.94 -4.01
CA CYS A 154 -6.54 3.97 -5.20
C CYS A 154 -5.67 3.82 -6.46
N LEU A 155 -6.11 2.94 -7.37
CA LEU A 155 -5.61 2.89 -8.74
C LEU A 155 -6.42 3.89 -9.56
N ILE A 156 -5.75 4.81 -10.26
CA ILE A 156 -6.40 5.89 -11.01
C ILE A 156 -5.84 5.93 -12.42
N LEU A 157 -6.69 5.85 -13.45
CA LEU A 157 -6.33 6.27 -14.80
C LEU A 157 -6.22 7.79 -14.81
N ALA A 158 -5.02 8.29 -15.04
CA ALA A 158 -4.75 9.69 -15.28
C ALA A 158 -4.64 9.96 -16.78
N ILE A 159 -5.25 11.06 -17.23
CA ILE A 159 -5.30 11.48 -18.64
C ILE A 159 -4.70 12.90 -18.73
N PRO A 160 -3.65 13.11 -19.55
CA PRO A 160 -3.07 14.43 -19.80
C PRO A 160 -4.11 15.42 -20.31
N GLY A 161 -4.07 16.67 -19.84
CA GLY A 161 -4.97 17.73 -20.31
C GLY A 161 -6.44 17.59 -19.90
N SER A 162 -6.85 16.46 -19.32
CA SER A 162 -8.21 16.23 -18.83
C SER A 162 -8.27 16.31 -17.30
N ALA A 163 -9.37 16.84 -16.77
CA ALA A 163 -9.69 16.79 -15.34
C ALA A 163 -10.48 15.52 -14.96
N ASP A 164 -11.03 14.81 -15.95
CA ASP A 164 -11.89 13.65 -15.76
C ASP A 164 -11.06 12.36 -15.71
N TRP A 165 -10.37 12.16 -14.58
CA TRP A 165 -9.63 10.93 -14.30
C TRP A 165 -10.53 9.86 -13.69
N GLN A 166 -10.23 8.59 -13.96
CA GLN A 166 -11.08 7.47 -13.56
C GLN A 166 -10.43 6.63 -12.46
N VAL A 167 -11.13 6.45 -11.33
CA VAL A 167 -10.73 5.47 -10.31
C VAL A 167 -11.07 4.05 -10.77
N ILE A 168 -10.06 3.19 -10.82
CA ILE A 168 -10.15 1.77 -11.23
C ILE A 168 -10.55 0.88 -10.04
N GLY A 169 -9.91 1.11 -8.89
CA GLY A 169 -10.10 0.26 -7.71
C GLY A 169 -9.41 0.81 -6.47
N SER A 170 -9.80 0.32 -5.29
CA SER A 170 -9.22 0.74 -4.01
C SER A 170 -9.07 -0.45 -3.07
N ALA A 171 -8.05 -0.40 -2.22
CA ALA A 171 -7.80 -1.36 -1.14
C ALA A 171 -7.29 -0.65 0.11
N LYS A 172 -7.42 -1.31 1.27
CA LYS A 172 -6.74 -0.90 2.50
C LYS A 172 -5.24 -1.16 2.38
N VAL A 173 -4.43 -0.28 2.95
CA VAL A 173 -2.96 -0.43 3.02
C VAL A 173 -2.46 -0.13 4.42
N SER A 174 -1.18 -0.37 4.68
CA SER A 174 -0.52 0.07 5.90
C SER A 174 0.78 0.79 5.56
N THR A 175 0.90 2.02 6.01
CA THR A 175 2.10 2.85 5.85
C THR A 175 2.88 2.93 7.17
N GLY A 176 3.98 3.67 7.14
CA GLY A 176 4.90 3.89 8.24
C GLY A 176 4.21 4.37 9.51
N THR A 177 4.56 3.79 10.66
CA THR A 177 4.02 4.20 11.96
C THR A 177 5.05 4.95 12.81
N THR A 178 4.65 5.32 14.02
CA THR A 178 5.44 6.13 14.95
C THR A 178 5.64 5.40 16.28
N GLY A 179 6.60 5.86 17.10
CA GLY A 179 6.73 5.46 18.50
C GLY A 179 7.74 4.36 18.81
N ARG A 180 8.08 3.48 17.86
CA ARG A 180 9.16 2.48 18.03
C ARG A 180 10.41 2.90 17.26
N GLN A 181 11.58 2.68 17.85
CA GLN A 181 12.85 2.96 17.17
C GLN A 181 12.89 2.28 15.79
N TYR A 182 13.41 3.00 14.79
CA TYR A 182 13.44 2.60 13.37
C TYR A 182 12.09 2.58 12.63
N TYR A 183 11.01 3.10 13.23
CA TYR A 183 9.76 3.28 12.52
C TYR A 183 9.65 4.67 11.91
N TYR A 184 9.69 4.75 10.59
CA TYR A 184 9.65 6.00 9.86
C TYR A 184 8.24 6.30 9.37
N ILE A 185 7.89 7.59 9.29
CA ILE A 185 6.67 7.99 8.60
C ILE A 185 6.94 7.88 7.10
N THR A 186 6.14 7.09 6.38
CA THR A 186 6.27 6.92 4.92
C THR A 186 6.25 8.29 4.24
N PRO A 187 7.25 8.67 3.42
CA PRO A 187 7.33 10.01 2.84
C PRO A 187 6.19 10.28 1.85
N THR A 188 5.74 11.54 1.79
CA THR A 188 4.82 12.02 0.74
C THR A 188 5.61 12.43 -0.50
N GLY A 189 4.97 12.36 -1.68
CA GLY A 189 5.60 12.72 -2.94
C GLY A 189 5.19 11.83 -4.11
N VAL A 190 5.95 11.93 -5.20
CA VAL A 190 5.79 11.13 -6.42
C VAL A 190 7.03 10.27 -6.60
N PHE A 191 6.84 8.96 -6.62
CA PHE A 191 7.93 7.98 -6.56
C PHE A 191 7.88 7.06 -7.79
N PRO A 192 8.79 7.22 -8.76
CA PRO A 192 8.84 6.38 -9.95
C PRO A 192 9.49 5.01 -9.69
N ASN A 193 8.87 3.94 -10.15
CA ASN A 193 9.48 2.62 -10.32
C ASN A 193 10.38 2.61 -11.58
N SER A 194 11.47 3.38 -11.51
CA SER A 194 12.38 3.54 -12.65
C SER A 194 13.25 2.30 -12.90
N ALA A 195 13.63 2.09 -14.16
CA ALA A 195 14.54 1.01 -14.58
C ALA A 195 16.03 1.31 -14.33
N THR A 196 16.34 2.39 -13.61
CA THR A 196 17.71 2.63 -13.10
C THR A 196 18.08 1.65 -11.98
N ARG A 197 17.07 0.96 -11.46
CA ARG A 197 17.15 0.12 -10.27
C ARG A 197 16.31 -1.12 -10.49
N LEU A 198 16.68 -2.20 -9.83
CA LEU A 198 15.93 -3.46 -9.90
C LEU A 198 15.28 -3.71 -8.54
N GLY A 199 13.94 -3.84 -8.53
CA GLY A 199 13.24 -4.43 -7.39
C GLY A 199 13.50 -5.94 -7.29
N TYR A 200 12.72 -6.65 -6.48
CA TYR A 200 12.92 -8.08 -6.29
C TYR A 200 11.60 -8.83 -6.08
N ARG A 201 11.68 -10.15 -5.91
CA ARG A 201 10.57 -11.01 -5.51
C ARG A 201 10.82 -11.56 -4.11
N ALA A 202 9.77 -11.59 -3.29
CA ALA A 202 9.83 -12.13 -1.95
C ALA A 202 10.20 -13.62 -1.99
N LEU A 203 11.05 -14.05 -1.06
CA LEU A 203 11.38 -15.47 -0.88
C LEU A 203 10.28 -16.23 -0.13
N GLY A 204 9.38 -15.51 0.58
CA GLY A 204 8.37 -16.12 1.46
C GLY A 204 8.96 -16.68 2.75
N THR A 205 10.15 -16.20 3.15
CA THR A 205 10.81 -16.62 4.38
C THR A 205 10.02 -16.15 5.60
N LYS A 206 9.80 -17.07 6.54
CA LYS A 206 9.19 -16.78 7.84
C LYS A 206 10.24 -16.28 8.82
N ASN A 207 9.95 -15.22 9.56
CA ASN A 207 10.76 -14.84 10.72
C ASN A 207 10.48 -15.77 11.92
N GLU A 208 11.11 -15.48 13.06
CA GLU A 208 10.92 -16.23 14.32
C GLU A 208 9.46 -16.32 14.79
N ASN A 209 8.62 -15.36 14.38
CA ASN A 209 7.19 -15.31 14.70
C ASN A 209 6.32 -15.99 13.62
N GLY A 210 6.93 -16.68 12.65
CA GLY A 210 6.22 -17.32 11.54
C GLY A 210 5.73 -16.37 10.45
N ILE A 211 6.10 -15.07 10.50
CA ILE A 211 5.59 -14.02 9.63
C ILE A 211 6.44 -13.91 8.36
N MET A 212 5.78 -13.86 7.21
CA MET A 212 6.35 -13.58 5.89
C MET A 212 6.26 -12.08 5.60
N GLY A 213 7.29 -11.31 6.01
CA GLY A 213 7.27 -9.84 6.01
C GLY A 213 6.83 -9.21 4.67
N ASN A 214 7.38 -9.71 3.56
CA ASN A 214 7.13 -9.22 2.20
C ASN A 214 6.06 -10.03 1.44
N GLY A 215 5.26 -10.81 2.18
CA GLY A 215 4.28 -11.75 1.61
C GLY A 215 4.91 -13.09 1.23
N THR A 216 4.12 -13.92 0.56
CA THR A 216 4.52 -15.28 0.16
C THR A 216 5.56 -15.28 -0.96
N THR A 217 6.17 -16.44 -1.22
CA THR A 217 7.19 -16.60 -2.26
C THR A 217 6.70 -16.11 -3.62
N GLY A 218 7.53 -15.34 -4.32
CA GLY A 218 7.27 -14.82 -5.65
C GLY A 218 6.53 -13.48 -5.68
N MET A 219 6.00 -12.97 -4.57
CA MET A 219 5.33 -11.67 -4.53
C MET A 219 6.29 -10.53 -4.88
N ARG A 220 5.78 -9.51 -5.55
CA ARG A 220 6.58 -8.41 -6.06
C ARG A 220 6.94 -7.42 -4.94
N VAL A 221 8.21 -7.01 -4.90
CA VAL A 221 8.64 -5.83 -4.13
C VAL A 221 9.11 -4.76 -5.10
N TRP A 222 8.34 -3.68 -5.17
CA TRP A 222 8.73 -2.47 -5.89
C TRP A 222 9.58 -1.61 -4.97
N ASP A 223 10.71 -1.16 -5.48
CA ASP A 223 11.69 -0.42 -4.71
C ASP A 223 11.90 0.95 -5.36
N PHE A 224 11.52 2.00 -4.64
CA PHE A 224 11.53 3.38 -5.10
C PHE A 224 12.80 4.12 -4.66
N GLY A 225 13.81 3.40 -4.18
CA GLY A 225 15.11 3.97 -3.85
C GLY A 225 15.15 4.66 -2.49
N TRP A 226 16.23 5.40 -2.28
CA TRP A 226 16.47 6.13 -1.05
C TRP A 226 15.64 7.41 -1.01
N GLN A 227 14.78 7.53 0.00
CA GLN A 227 13.86 8.64 0.17
C GLN A 227 14.03 9.25 1.57
N TRP A 228 13.95 10.57 1.67
CA TRP A 228 13.97 11.27 2.95
C TRP A 228 12.66 11.03 3.70
N ALA A 229 12.75 10.39 4.86
CA ALA A 229 11.62 10.12 5.73
C ALA A 229 11.87 10.68 7.14
N GLU A 230 10.80 11.05 7.82
CA GLU A 230 10.86 11.53 9.20
C GLU A 230 10.99 10.35 10.16
N LYS A 231 11.89 10.45 11.13
CA LYS A 231 12.03 9.49 12.23
C LYS A 231 10.76 9.52 13.07
N GLY A 232 9.93 8.50 12.90
CA GLY A 232 8.61 8.40 13.54
C GLY A 232 8.67 8.24 15.06
N TRP A 233 9.83 7.93 15.62
CA TRP A 233 10.05 7.73 17.06
C TRP A 233 10.74 8.88 17.77
N LEU A 234 11.18 9.92 17.05
CA LEU A 234 11.78 11.09 17.67
C LEU A 234 10.77 12.26 17.69
N PRO A 235 10.69 13.01 18.81
CA PRO A 235 9.80 14.17 18.91
C PRO A 235 10.09 15.26 17.85
N ASN A 236 11.37 15.46 17.51
CA ASN A 236 11.81 16.47 16.55
C ASN A 236 11.58 16.09 15.08
N ARG A 237 11.16 14.84 14.80
CA ARG A 237 10.90 14.33 13.44
C ARG A 237 12.08 14.49 12.48
N ASP A 238 13.32 14.42 12.99
CA ASP A 238 14.51 14.52 12.14
C ASP A 238 14.41 13.59 10.93
N LYS A 239 14.87 14.07 9.78
CA LYS A 239 14.82 13.32 8.54
C LYS A 239 16.08 12.47 8.34
N VAL A 240 15.90 11.27 7.81
CA VAL A 240 16.98 10.40 7.33
C VAL A 240 16.52 9.69 6.07
N GLN A 241 17.48 9.25 5.27
CA GLN A 241 17.16 8.44 4.10
C GLN A 241 16.79 7.01 4.52
N ILE A 242 15.67 6.53 3.99
CA ILE A 242 15.23 5.13 4.09
C ILE A 242 15.01 4.57 2.69
N ARG A 243 15.01 3.24 2.57
CA ARG A 243 14.56 2.60 1.34
C ARG A 243 13.04 2.56 1.32
N LEU A 244 12.42 3.29 0.39
CA LEU A 244 10.97 3.21 0.21
C LEU A 244 10.61 2.03 -0.67
N GLU A 245 9.85 1.08 -0.11
CA GLU A 245 9.38 -0.09 -0.83
C GLU A 245 7.85 -0.21 -0.74
N MET A 246 7.24 -0.79 -1.77
CA MET A 246 5.86 -1.28 -1.74
C MET A 246 5.86 -2.79 -1.94
N HIS A 247 5.19 -3.52 -1.06
CA HIS A 247 5.21 -4.97 -1.07
C HIS A 247 3.94 -5.60 -0.48
N ALA A 248 3.71 -6.87 -0.80
CA ALA A 248 2.64 -7.66 -0.21
C ALA A 248 2.84 -7.82 1.31
N THR A 249 1.73 -8.02 2.00
CA THR A 249 1.70 -8.31 3.44
C THR A 249 1.47 -9.80 3.65
N ASP A 250 2.00 -10.36 4.75
CA ASP A 250 1.66 -11.72 5.16
C ASP A 250 0.13 -11.95 5.13
N PRO A 251 -0.38 -12.82 4.23
CA PRO A 251 -1.81 -13.00 4.03
C PRO A 251 -2.49 -13.75 5.18
N VAL A 252 -1.72 -14.46 6.01
CA VAL A 252 -2.25 -15.31 7.08
C VAL A 252 -2.43 -14.49 8.36
N TYR A 253 -1.45 -13.67 8.72
CA TYR A 253 -1.40 -13.03 10.04
C TYR A 253 -1.62 -11.52 10.00
N LEU A 254 -1.15 -10.83 8.96
CA LEU A 254 -1.02 -9.37 8.97
C LEU A 254 -1.94 -8.64 7.98
N GLU A 255 -2.43 -9.31 6.93
CA GLU A 255 -3.30 -8.66 5.92
C GLU A 255 -4.61 -8.13 6.54
N GLN A 256 -5.15 -8.83 7.55
CA GLN A 256 -6.31 -8.35 8.34
C GLN A 256 -6.06 -7.04 9.10
N ARG A 257 -4.80 -6.66 9.32
CA ARG A 257 -4.41 -5.42 10.02
C ARG A 257 -4.24 -4.23 9.08
N LEU A 258 -4.36 -4.42 7.77
CA LEU A 258 -4.32 -3.33 6.80
C LEU A 258 -5.46 -2.33 7.06
N GLY A 259 -5.19 -1.05 6.79
CA GLY A 259 -6.05 0.07 7.16
C GLY A 259 -5.58 0.83 8.42
N HIS A 260 -4.42 0.47 8.95
CA HIS A 260 -3.75 1.15 10.07
C HIS A 260 -2.27 1.38 9.76
N THR A 261 -1.63 2.36 10.41
CA THR A 261 -0.18 2.54 10.29
C THR A 261 0.54 1.39 10.99
N ALA A 262 1.28 0.58 10.23
CA ALA A 262 1.83 -0.69 10.72
C ALA A 262 3.08 -1.17 9.94
N SER A 263 3.87 -0.23 9.41
CA SER A 263 5.15 -0.54 8.77
C SER A 263 6.28 0.31 9.34
N GLU A 264 7.52 -0.07 9.03
CA GLU A 264 8.74 0.69 9.32
C GLU A 264 9.02 1.78 8.27
N GLY A 265 8.01 2.20 7.49
CA GLY A 265 8.15 3.23 6.45
C GLY A 265 7.79 2.75 5.05
N CYS A 266 7.61 1.45 4.84
CA CYS A 266 7.16 0.85 3.59
C CYS A 266 5.64 1.05 3.35
N ILE A 267 5.20 0.78 2.12
CA ILE A 267 3.77 0.71 1.75
C ILE A 267 3.39 -0.78 1.68
N ARG A 268 2.64 -1.22 2.68
CA ARG A 268 2.16 -2.60 2.78
C ARG A 268 0.81 -2.71 2.11
N ILE A 269 0.69 -3.59 1.12
CA ILE A 269 -0.54 -3.84 0.37
C ILE A 269 -1.05 -5.27 0.58
N PRO A 270 -2.34 -5.55 0.29
CA PRO A 270 -2.86 -6.90 0.31
C PRO A 270 -2.18 -7.78 -0.75
N SER A 271 -2.08 -9.09 -0.50
CA SER A 271 -1.43 -10.03 -1.41
C SER A 271 -2.13 -10.08 -2.77
N SER A 272 -3.46 -10.06 -2.79
CA SER A 272 -4.25 -10.05 -4.03
C SER A 272 -4.03 -8.78 -4.87
N LEU A 273 -3.89 -7.62 -4.22
CA LEU A 273 -3.55 -6.37 -4.91
C LEU A 273 -2.12 -6.42 -5.49
N ASN A 274 -1.16 -6.98 -4.76
CA ASN A 274 0.19 -7.16 -5.27
C ASN A 274 0.22 -7.99 -6.55
N VAL A 275 -0.46 -9.15 -6.52
CA VAL A 275 -0.60 -10.02 -7.70
C VAL A 275 -1.29 -9.29 -8.85
N PHE A 276 -2.34 -8.52 -8.57
CA PHE A 276 -3.04 -7.74 -9.61
C PHE A 276 -2.10 -6.72 -10.28
N ILE A 277 -1.38 -5.90 -9.50
CA ILE A 277 -0.45 -4.90 -10.04
C ILE A 277 0.69 -5.58 -10.82
N ASP A 278 1.26 -6.68 -10.31
CA ASP A 278 2.35 -7.45 -10.97
C ASP A 278 1.87 -8.17 -12.24
N ARG A 279 0.65 -8.72 -12.24
CA ARG A 279 0.07 -9.40 -13.42
C ARG A 279 -0.25 -8.42 -14.53
N HIS A 280 -0.81 -7.26 -14.20
CA HIS A 280 -1.20 -6.23 -15.19
C HIS A 280 -0.08 -5.22 -15.47
N GLY A 281 1.09 -5.37 -14.84
CA GLY A 281 2.28 -4.54 -15.06
C GLY A 281 2.06 -3.06 -14.75
N LEU A 282 1.14 -2.71 -13.83
CA LEU A 282 0.62 -1.35 -13.69
C LEU A 282 1.66 -0.30 -13.23
N LEU A 283 2.79 -0.75 -12.72
CA LEU A 283 3.94 0.08 -12.34
C LEU A 283 5.21 -0.20 -13.16
N ASP A 284 5.13 -1.11 -14.14
CA ASP A 284 6.31 -1.70 -14.77
C ASP A 284 6.58 -1.14 -16.18
N THR A 285 6.05 0.03 -16.54
CA THR A 285 6.26 0.65 -17.88
C THR A 285 7.72 0.63 -18.32
N GLU A 286 8.63 1.14 -17.49
CA GLU A 286 10.07 1.15 -17.81
C GLU A 286 10.71 -0.24 -17.66
N TYR A 287 10.18 -1.10 -16.79
CA TYR A 287 10.68 -2.44 -16.57
C TYR A 287 10.40 -3.34 -17.78
N GLU A 288 9.21 -3.23 -18.38
CA GLU A 288 8.83 -3.91 -19.63
C GLU A 288 9.75 -3.50 -20.78
N GLN A 289 9.98 -2.19 -20.92
CA GLN A 289 10.93 -1.66 -21.90
C GLN A 289 12.33 -2.24 -21.70
N ARG A 290 12.83 -2.17 -20.46
CA ARG A 290 14.17 -2.62 -20.13
C ARG A 290 14.32 -4.13 -20.29
N ALA A 291 13.26 -4.92 -20.06
CA ALA A 291 13.27 -6.37 -20.24
C ALA A 291 13.53 -6.82 -21.68
N THR A 292 13.31 -5.96 -22.68
CA THR A 292 13.63 -6.26 -24.09
C THR A 292 15.14 -6.39 -24.35
N VAL A 293 15.97 -5.75 -23.52
CA VAL A 293 17.43 -5.69 -23.69
C VAL A 293 18.21 -6.16 -22.47
N ASP A 294 17.57 -6.29 -21.30
CA ASP A 294 18.21 -6.75 -20.06
C ASP A 294 17.47 -7.94 -19.46
N ARG A 295 18.16 -9.09 -19.47
CA ARG A 295 17.64 -10.37 -18.97
C ARG A 295 17.28 -10.33 -17.48
N ARG A 296 17.86 -9.43 -16.68
CA ARG A 296 17.55 -9.31 -15.24
C ARG A 296 16.14 -8.78 -15.03
N PHE A 297 15.74 -7.77 -15.83
CA PHE A 297 14.38 -7.25 -15.82
C PHE A 297 13.40 -8.30 -16.36
N ALA A 298 13.74 -8.99 -17.45
CA ALA A 298 12.92 -10.08 -17.98
C ALA A 298 12.72 -11.23 -16.97
N ALA A 299 13.75 -11.57 -16.19
CA ALA A 299 13.67 -12.60 -15.16
C ALA A 299 12.85 -12.17 -13.93
N LEU A 300 12.83 -10.87 -13.63
CA LEU A 300 12.06 -10.31 -12.53
C LEU A 300 10.57 -10.23 -12.86
N LEU A 301 10.20 -9.91 -14.10
CA LEU A 301 8.81 -9.77 -14.51
C LEU A 301 8.04 -11.10 -14.46
N ARG A 302 6.76 -11.01 -14.14
CA ARG A 302 5.90 -12.18 -14.02
C ARG A 302 5.74 -12.86 -15.39
N LYS A 303 5.86 -14.20 -15.43
CA LYS A 303 5.87 -14.94 -16.71
C LYS A 303 4.51 -14.97 -17.41
N ASP A 304 3.43 -15.04 -16.63
CA ASP A 304 2.03 -15.06 -17.06
C ASP A 304 1.37 -13.67 -16.99
N ARG A 305 2.18 -12.60 -17.00
CA ARG A 305 1.67 -11.22 -16.99
C ARG A 305 0.95 -10.88 -18.30
N VAL A 306 -0.03 -10.01 -18.19
CA VAL A 306 -0.73 -9.38 -19.32
C VAL A 306 -0.60 -7.89 -19.08
N ALA A 307 0.54 -7.33 -19.47
CA ALA A 307 0.86 -5.93 -19.20
C ALA A 307 -0.16 -5.00 -19.87
N SER A 308 -0.75 -4.09 -19.10
CA SER A 308 -1.73 -3.14 -19.61
C SER A 308 -1.04 -2.06 -20.46
N PRO A 309 -1.59 -1.65 -21.61
CA PRO A 309 -1.06 -0.55 -22.41
C PRO A 309 -1.15 0.81 -21.68
N ILE A 310 -2.00 0.94 -20.67
CA ILE A 310 -2.07 2.10 -19.78
C ILE A 310 -1.27 1.92 -18.48
N ALA A 311 -0.37 0.92 -18.40
CA ALA A 311 0.57 0.82 -17.27
C ALA A 311 1.25 2.17 -17.01
N GLY A 312 1.56 2.50 -15.76
CA GLY A 312 2.36 3.67 -15.42
C GLY A 312 3.68 3.24 -14.78
N LEU A 313 4.27 4.15 -14.02
CA LEU A 313 5.41 3.84 -13.15
C LEU A 313 5.34 4.53 -11.79
N LEU A 314 4.30 5.33 -11.52
CA LEU A 314 4.28 6.24 -10.38
C LEU A 314 3.47 5.68 -9.21
N VAL A 315 4.09 5.69 -8.04
CA VAL A 315 3.39 5.70 -6.76
C VAL A 315 3.34 7.14 -6.24
N VAL A 316 2.14 7.65 -6.00
CA VAL A 316 1.88 9.00 -5.48
C VAL A 316 1.43 8.84 -4.03
N VAL A 317 2.22 9.32 -3.07
CA VAL A 317 1.87 9.27 -1.64
C VAL A 317 1.44 10.65 -1.18
N VAL A 318 0.21 10.73 -0.67
CA VAL A 318 -0.41 11.94 -0.12
C VAL A 318 -0.68 11.78 1.38
N ASP A 319 -0.89 12.90 2.06
CA ASP A 319 -1.30 12.93 3.46
C ASP A 319 -2.48 13.90 3.64
N THR A 320 -3.70 13.37 3.73
CA THR A 320 -4.89 14.20 3.88
C THR A 320 -5.02 14.86 5.26
N ALA A 321 -4.22 14.45 6.26
CA ALA A 321 -4.24 15.12 7.56
C ALA A 321 -3.59 16.52 7.50
N GLY A 322 -2.67 16.73 6.56
CA GLY A 322 -1.98 18.01 6.36
C GLY A 322 -2.70 18.99 5.45
N GLN A 323 -3.86 18.61 4.89
CA GLN A 323 -4.65 19.48 4.02
C GLN A 323 -5.63 20.30 4.85
N VAL A 324 -5.38 21.62 4.94
CA VAL A 324 -6.45 22.56 5.27
C VAL A 324 -7.35 22.61 4.04
N ILE A 325 -8.44 21.85 4.04
CA ILE A 325 -9.51 22.02 3.07
C ILE A 325 -10.11 23.41 3.38
N PRO A 326 -9.99 24.43 2.50
CA PRO A 326 -10.75 25.64 2.69
C PRO A 326 -12.23 25.22 2.75
N PRO A 327 -13.01 25.68 3.75
CA PRO A 327 -14.43 25.36 3.77
C PRO A 327 -15.02 25.73 2.42
N ALA A 328 -15.73 24.78 1.80
CA ALA A 328 -16.38 24.97 0.52
C ALA A 328 -17.03 26.36 0.50
N ALA A 329 -16.62 27.20 -0.45
CA ALA A 329 -17.10 28.57 -0.56
C ALA A 329 -18.61 28.56 -0.36
N ALA A 330 -19.04 29.18 0.75
CA ALA A 330 -20.44 29.35 1.06
C ALA A 330 -21.11 29.92 -0.20
N ALA A 331 -22.11 29.20 -0.69
CA ALA A 331 -22.90 29.59 -1.83
C ALA A 331 -23.19 31.09 -1.73
N PHE A 332 -22.73 31.86 -2.73
CA PHE A 332 -23.11 33.24 -2.91
C PHE A 332 -24.63 33.29 -2.97
N LYS A 333 -25.26 33.67 -1.86
CA LYS A 333 -26.64 34.16 -1.86
C LYS A 333 -26.61 35.52 -2.53
N ASN A 334 -26.72 35.54 -3.85
CA ASN A 334 -27.21 36.72 -4.56
C ASN A 334 -28.72 36.79 -4.30
N GLU A 335 -29.11 37.36 -3.15
CA GLU A 335 -30.44 37.94 -3.00
C GLU A 335 -30.49 39.21 -3.86
N VAL A 336 -30.94 39.04 -5.11
CA VAL A 336 -31.50 40.14 -5.88
C VAL A 336 -32.84 40.49 -5.24
N THR A 337 -32.85 41.54 -4.43
CA THR A 337 -34.08 42.13 -3.89
C THR A 337 -34.85 42.78 -5.04
N PRO A 338 -36.10 42.40 -5.34
CA PRO A 338 -36.90 43.10 -6.33
C PRO A 338 -37.33 44.46 -5.78
N HIS A 339 -37.00 45.52 -6.52
CA HIS A 339 -37.41 46.89 -6.24
C HIS A 339 -38.93 47.00 -6.38
N ARG A 340 -39.62 47.13 -5.24
CA ARG A 340 -41.06 47.39 -5.18
C ARG A 340 -41.33 48.82 -5.65
N GLN A 341 -41.80 48.98 -6.89
CA GLN A 341 -42.41 50.22 -7.35
C GLN A 341 -43.61 50.57 -6.46
N LYS A 342 -43.60 51.78 -5.88
CA LYS A 342 -44.77 52.39 -5.25
C LYS A 342 -45.69 52.94 -6.36
N PRO A 343 -47.02 52.80 -6.24
CA PRO A 343 -47.95 53.49 -7.12
C PRO A 343 -48.00 54.98 -6.77
N SER A 344 -47.94 55.85 -7.78
CA SER A 344 -48.25 57.26 -7.65
C SER A 344 -49.78 57.44 -7.59
N VAL A 345 -50.23 58.01 -6.49
CA VAL A 345 -51.52 58.70 -6.40
C VAL A 345 -51.20 60.19 -6.46
N GLY A 346 -51.81 60.90 -7.41
CA GLY A 346 -51.57 62.33 -7.67
C GLY A 346 -51.43 62.60 -9.15
#